data_AF-A0A0F9HLM6-F1
#
_entry.id   AF-A0A0F9HLM6-F1
#
_cell.length_a   1.000
_cell.length_b   1.000
_cell.length_c   1.000
_cell.angle_alpha   90.00
_cell.angle_beta   90.00
_cell.angle_gamma   90.00
#
_symmetry.space_group_name_H-M   'P 1'
#
loop_
_entity.id
_entity.type
_entity.pdbx_description
1 polymer ?
#
loop_
_entity_poly.entity_id
_entity_poly.type
_entity_poly.pdbx_seq_one_letter_code
_entity_poly.pdbx_strand_id
1 'polypeptide(L)'
;MVDKKELIKFTEKIAKIYEDGGIKAPIHLSGTNEEETLTILKDYREGDWIFGTWRSHYLWLCSGRDPKELKKQILDGYSMHVYGDKFFTSAIVAGISPIALGVAWGLKLNGSTNMVYCFVGDGAYHCGLTQECIRYASGFDLPICFILEDNGLTVQADTQKIWGEARRKKVIRYKYTRKYPHAGSGKYVMF
;
A
#
# COMPACT_ATOMS: atom_id res chain seq x y z
N MET A 1 17.12 -2.86 -8.59
CA MET A 1 16.12 -2.62 -7.53
C MET A 1 16.38 -1.23 -6.98
N VAL A 2 15.31 -0.50 -6.67
CA VAL A 2 15.39 0.84 -6.08
C VAL A 2 16.00 0.76 -4.67
N ASP A 3 16.74 1.78 -4.24
CA ASP A 3 17.23 1.88 -2.86
C ASP A 3 16.45 2.90 -2.02
N LYS A 4 16.72 2.93 -0.70
CA LYS A 4 16.08 3.87 0.22
C LYS A 4 16.25 5.34 -0.16
N LYS A 5 17.41 5.74 -0.67
CA LYS A 5 17.68 7.13 -1.05
C LYS A 5 16.86 7.51 -2.28
N GLU A 6 16.71 6.60 -3.23
CA GLU A 6 15.88 6.79 -4.42
C GLU A 6 14.40 6.90 -4.07
N LEU A 7 13.89 6.10 -3.12
CA LEU A 7 12.53 6.21 -2.59
C LEU A 7 12.27 7.59 -1.98
N ILE A 8 13.15 8.04 -1.07
CA ILE A 8 13.05 9.36 -0.43
C ILE A 8 13.07 10.47 -1.48
N LYS A 9 14.03 10.42 -2.42
CA LYS A 9 14.18 11.42 -3.48
C LYS A 9 12.95 11.47 -4.39
N PHE A 10 12.33 10.34 -4.70
CA PHE A 10 11.10 10.30 -5.48
C PHE A 10 9.95 10.99 -4.74
N THR A 11 9.72 10.61 -3.48
CA THR A 11 8.68 11.22 -2.64
C THR A 11 8.86 12.73 -2.49
N GLU A 12 10.08 13.19 -2.20
CA GLU A 12 10.38 14.62 -2.05
C GLU A 12 10.15 15.40 -3.36
N LYS A 13 10.46 14.77 -4.51
CA LYS A 13 10.15 15.35 -5.82
C LYS A 13 8.65 15.47 -6.06
N ILE A 14 7.85 14.46 -5.73
CA ILE A 14 6.39 14.53 -5.84
C ILE A 14 5.82 15.59 -4.90
N ALA A 15 6.30 15.65 -3.65
CA ALA A 15 5.93 16.66 -2.68
C ALA A 15 6.18 18.08 -3.22
N LYS A 16 7.36 18.33 -3.79
CA LYS A 16 7.70 19.63 -4.37
C LYS A 16 6.77 20.00 -5.54
N ILE A 17 6.50 19.06 -6.45
CA ILE A 17 5.59 19.33 -7.58
C ILE A 17 4.17 19.65 -7.09
N TYR A 18 3.69 18.94 -6.07
CA TYR A 18 2.40 19.23 -5.45
C TYR A 18 2.38 20.61 -4.79
N GLU A 19 3.41 20.97 -4.04
CA GLU A 19 3.57 22.29 -3.42
C GLU A 19 3.63 23.43 -4.42
N ASP A 20 4.23 23.20 -5.59
CA ASP A 20 4.30 24.14 -6.69
C ASP A 20 2.98 24.20 -7.51
N GLY A 21 1.92 23.49 -7.10
CA GLY A 21 0.60 23.48 -7.74
C GLY A 21 0.50 22.61 -9.01
N GLY A 22 1.52 21.80 -9.29
CA GLY A 22 1.60 20.95 -10.48
C GLY A 22 0.76 19.66 -10.42
N ILE A 23 0.17 19.35 -9.26
CA ILE A 23 -0.74 18.20 -9.07
C ILE A 23 -2.01 18.73 -8.41
N LYS A 24 -3.15 18.63 -9.11
CA LYS A 24 -4.46 19.15 -8.66
C LYS A 24 -5.38 18.08 -8.04
N ALA A 25 -4.79 16.95 -7.65
CA ALA A 25 -5.49 15.82 -7.06
C ALA A 25 -4.85 15.44 -5.71
N PRO A 26 -5.57 14.73 -4.81
CA PRO A 26 -5.01 14.34 -3.53
C PRO A 26 -3.80 13.41 -3.70
N ILE A 27 -2.74 13.69 -2.95
CA ILE A 27 -1.56 12.82 -2.84
C ILE A 27 -1.43 12.26 -1.43
N HIS A 28 -0.87 11.06 -1.32
CA HIS A 28 -0.61 10.39 -0.05
C HIS A 28 0.82 9.88 -0.06
N LEU A 29 1.70 10.63 0.60
CA LEU A 29 3.13 10.41 0.55
C LEU A 29 3.58 9.40 1.60
N SER A 30 4.40 8.45 1.18
CA SER A 30 5.11 7.53 2.07
C SER A 30 6.33 8.18 2.69
N GLY A 31 6.83 7.63 3.79
CA GLY A 31 8.03 8.12 4.45
C GLY A 31 8.28 7.39 5.76
N THR A 32 9.56 7.15 6.06
CA THR A 32 10.07 6.37 7.21
C THR A 32 9.69 4.89 7.21
N ASN A 33 9.12 4.39 6.13
CA ASN A 33 8.80 2.97 5.93
C ASN A 33 9.57 2.36 4.74
N GLU A 34 10.68 3.01 4.34
CA GLU A 34 11.46 2.61 3.16
C GLU A 34 12.05 1.21 3.34
N GLU A 35 12.73 0.95 4.47
CA GLU A 35 13.43 -0.31 4.72
C GLU A 35 12.45 -1.47 4.87
N GLU A 36 11.32 -1.23 5.53
CA GLU A 36 10.26 -2.20 5.72
C GLU A 36 9.65 -2.60 4.37
N THR A 37 9.35 -1.62 3.53
CA THR A 37 8.78 -1.88 2.19
C THR A 37 9.78 -2.63 1.30
N LEU A 38 11.05 -2.20 1.29
CA LEU A 38 12.13 -2.89 0.57
C LEU A 38 12.30 -4.33 1.06
N THR A 39 12.28 -4.55 2.38
CA THR A 39 12.45 -5.88 2.98
C THR A 39 11.30 -6.82 2.64
N ILE A 40 10.05 -6.32 2.64
CA ILE A 40 8.87 -7.13 2.35
C ILE A 40 8.80 -7.51 0.88
N LEU A 41 9.18 -6.60 -0.02
CA LEU A 41 9.14 -6.81 -1.46
C LEU A 41 10.46 -7.33 -2.04
N LYS A 42 11.47 -7.63 -1.21
CA LYS A 42 12.75 -8.20 -1.68
C LYS A 42 12.59 -9.53 -2.43
N ASP A 43 11.58 -10.31 -2.03
CA ASP A 43 11.28 -11.63 -2.58
C ASP A 43 10.14 -11.58 -3.61
N TYR A 44 9.69 -10.37 -4.00
CA TYR A 44 8.72 -10.18 -5.07
C TYR A 44 9.28 -10.71 -6.40
N ARG A 45 8.50 -11.50 -7.13
CA ARG A 45 8.88 -12.05 -8.42
C ARG A 45 7.90 -11.63 -9.51
N GLU A 46 8.37 -11.70 -10.75
CA GLU A 46 7.50 -11.55 -11.91
C GLU A 46 6.37 -12.59 -11.84
N GLY A 47 5.13 -12.12 -12.01
CA GLY A 47 3.93 -12.97 -11.88
C GLY A 47 3.22 -12.86 -10.52
N ASP A 48 3.91 -12.40 -9.48
CA ASP A 48 3.28 -12.06 -8.21
C ASP A 48 2.42 -10.80 -8.35
N TRP A 49 1.37 -10.72 -7.54
CA TRP A 49 0.38 -9.65 -7.57
C TRP A 49 0.54 -8.73 -6.37
N ILE A 50 0.38 -7.42 -6.59
CA ILE A 50 0.41 -6.43 -5.52
C ILE A 50 -0.92 -5.70 -5.47
N PHE A 51 -1.49 -5.70 -4.28
CA PHE A 51 -2.70 -4.97 -3.92
C PHE A 51 -2.35 -3.99 -2.82
N GLY A 52 -2.53 -2.70 -3.10
CA GLY A 52 -2.17 -1.61 -2.20
C GLY A 52 -3.35 -0.74 -1.79
N THR A 53 -3.12 0.08 -0.77
CA THR A 53 -4.00 1.21 -0.47
C THR A 53 -3.69 2.39 -1.40
N TRP A 54 -4.36 3.53 -1.18
CA TRP A 54 -4.08 4.78 -1.88
C TRP A 54 -2.68 5.37 -1.60
N ARG A 55 -1.93 4.85 -0.61
CA ARG A 55 -0.53 5.23 -0.33
C ARG A 55 0.43 4.17 -0.89
N SER A 56 0.53 4.12 -2.22
CA SER A 56 1.11 2.96 -2.93
C SER A 56 2.44 3.22 -3.65
N HIS A 57 2.97 4.45 -3.61
CA HIS A 57 4.11 4.84 -4.45
C HIS A 57 5.36 3.97 -4.21
N TYR A 58 5.66 3.64 -2.95
CA TYR A 58 6.77 2.73 -2.63
C TYR A 58 6.52 1.30 -3.11
N LEU A 59 5.28 0.81 -3.11
CA LEU A 59 4.96 -0.53 -3.60
C LEU A 59 5.27 -0.65 -5.11
N TRP A 60 4.96 0.40 -5.87
CA TRP A 60 5.30 0.46 -7.29
C TRP A 60 6.82 0.44 -7.52
N LEU A 61 7.55 1.30 -6.81
CA LEU A 61 9.01 1.43 -6.98
C LEU A 61 9.75 0.17 -6.52
N CYS A 62 9.39 -0.38 -5.36
CA CYS A 62 10.01 -1.58 -4.79
C CYS A 62 9.71 -2.85 -5.61
N SER A 63 8.61 -2.88 -6.38
CA SER A 63 8.33 -3.97 -7.32
C SER A 63 9.07 -3.86 -8.66
N GLY A 64 10.01 -2.91 -8.78
CA GLY A 64 10.89 -2.77 -9.94
C GLY A 64 10.24 -2.08 -11.16
N ARG A 65 9.06 -1.49 -10.99
CA ARG A 65 8.32 -0.82 -12.07
C ARG A 65 8.87 0.57 -12.37
N ASP A 66 8.62 1.08 -13.58
CA ASP A 66 9.21 2.33 -14.06
C ASP A 66 8.77 3.54 -13.21
N PRO A 67 9.70 4.26 -12.54
CA PRO A 67 9.38 5.47 -11.80
C PRO A 67 8.80 6.59 -12.67
N LYS A 68 9.10 6.62 -13.98
CA LYS A 68 8.55 7.61 -14.91
C LYS A 68 7.06 7.39 -15.14
N GLU A 69 6.64 6.14 -15.27
CA GLU A 69 5.23 5.77 -15.40
C GLU A 69 4.45 6.17 -14.14
N LEU A 70 4.97 5.84 -12.96
CA LEU A 70 4.38 6.26 -11.68
C LEU A 70 4.24 7.78 -11.60
N LYS A 71 5.32 8.51 -11.92
CA LYS A 71 5.27 9.97 -11.92
C LYS A 71 4.19 10.50 -12.89
N LYS A 72 4.10 9.95 -14.09
CA LYS A 72 3.08 10.33 -15.08
C LYS A 72 1.67 10.11 -14.50
N GLN A 73 1.39 8.93 -13.95
CA GLN A 73 0.09 8.64 -13.33
C GLN A 73 -0.25 9.62 -12.20
N ILE A 74 0.72 9.96 -11.34
CA ILE A 74 0.52 10.94 -10.26
C ILE A 74 0.18 12.33 -10.83
N LEU A 75 0.89 12.80 -11.86
CA LEU A 75 0.62 14.07 -12.52
C LEU A 75 -0.75 14.10 -13.19
N ASP A 76 -1.18 12.97 -13.74
CA ASP A 76 -2.49 12.79 -14.36
C ASP A 76 -3.64 12.63 -13.32
N GLY A 77 -3.33 12.75 -12.02
CA GLY A 77 -4.31 12.73 -10.93
C GLY A 77 -4.59 11.35 -10.33
N TYR A 78 -3.89 10.30 -10.75
CA TYR A 78 -4.08 8.93 -10.29
C TYR A 78 -3.23 8.57 -9.06
N SER A 79 -2.78 9.55 -8.26
CA SER A 79 -1.93 9.27 -7.09
C SER A 79 -2.54 8.29 -6.09
N MET A 80 -3.86 8.28 -5.93
CA MET A 80 -4.59 7.36 -5.04
C MET A 80 -4.99 6.03 -5.72
N HIS A 81 -4.81 5.95 -7.04
CA HIS A 81 -5.35 4.90 -7.90
C HIS A 81 -4.29 4.40 -8.88
N VAL A 82 -3.02 4.40 -8.48
CA VAL A 82 -1.93 3.88 -9.30
C VAL A 82 -2.24 2.44 -9.70
N TYR A 83 -2.12 2.13 -10.98
CA TYR A 83 -2.46 0.84 -11.54
C TYR A 83 -1.43 0.37 -12.57
N GLY A 84 -1.41 -0.94 -12.81
CA GLY A 84 -0.58 -1.57 -13.84
C GLY A 84 -0.87 -3.06 -13.93
N ASP A 85 -0.12 -3.78 -14.76
CA ASP A 85 -0.26 -5.24 -14.84
C ASP A 85 -0.03 -5.88 -13.47
N LYS A 86 -1.01 -6.65 -12.98
CA LYS A 86 -0.99 -7.31 -11.65
C LYS A 86 -0.73 -6.36 -10.47
N PHE A 87 -1.00 -5.07 -10.64
CA PHE A 87 -0.83 -4.04 -9.62
C PHE A 87 -2.09 -3.20 -9.49
N PHE A 88 -2.78 -3.32 -8.35
CA PHE A 88 -4.05 -2.65 -8.11
C PHE A 88 -4.03 -1.91 -6.80
N THR A 89 -4.67 -0.74 -6.77
CA THR A 89 -4.81 0.07 -5.57
C THR A 89 -6.25 0.52 -5.40
N SER A 90 -6.64 0.86 -4.17
CA SER A 90 -7.97 1.37 -3.87
C SER A 90 -7.93 2.48 -2.85
N ALA A 91 -8.79 3.48 -3.05
CA ALA A 91 -9.11 4.54 -2.09
C ALA A 91 -10.16 4.12 -1.05
N ILE A 92 -10.82 2.97 -1.25
CA ILE A 92 -11.85 2.47 -0.35
C ILE A 92 -11.18 1.69 0.78
N VAL A 93 -11.35 2.17 2.02
CA VAL A 93 -10.85 1.50 3.23
C VAL A 93 -11.31 0.04 3.23
N ALA A 94 -10.36 -0.89 3.38
CA ALA A 94 -10.58 -2.35 3.31
C ALA A 94 -11.09 -2.92 1.98
N GLY A 95 -11.46 -2.08 0.99
CA GLY A 95 -12.05 -2.51 -0.27
C GLY A 95 -11.10 -3.32 -1.17
N ILE A 96 -9.79 -3.19 -0.98
CA ILE A 96 -8.80 -3.96 -1.74
C ILE A 96 -8.68 -5.43 -1.29
N SER A 97 -8.97 -5.71 -0.01
CA SER A 97 -8.84 -7.04 0.61
C SER A 97 -9.62 -8.15 -0.11
N PRO A 98 -10.92 -8.01 -0.43
CA PRO A 98 -11.67 -9.06 -1.12
C PRO A 98 -11.21 -9.27 -2.57
N ILE A 99 -10.73 -8.23 -3.25
CA ILE A 99 -10.21 -8.33 -4.62
C ILE A 99 -8.93 -9.16 -4.61
N ALA A 100 -8.01 -8.84 -3.69
CA ALA A 100 -6.78 -9.61 -3.48
C ALA A 100 -7.06 -11.08 -3.14
N LEU A 101 -8.06 -11.33 -2.27
CA LEU A 101 -8.50 -12.67 -1.91
C LEU A 101 -9.01 -13.47 -3.12
N GLY A 102 -9.82 -12.85 -3.97
CA GLY A 102 -10.34 -13.47 -5.19
C GLY A 102 -9.24 -13.86 -6.17
N VAL A 103 -8.23 -13.00 -6.34
CA VAL A 103 -7.04 -13.34 -7.16
C VAL A 103 -6.27 -14.50 -6.54
N ALA A 104 -6.04 -14.50 -5.23
CA ALA A 104 -5.35 -15.59 -4.55
C ALA A 104 -6.09 -16.93 -4.73
N TRP A 105 -7.43 -16.91 -4.67
CA TRP A 105 -8.25 -18.07 -4.97
C TRP A 105 -8.04 -18.56 -6.41
N GLY A 106 -8.08 -17.64 -7.39
CA GLY A 106 -7.81 -17.97 -8.80
C GLY A 106 -6.43 -18.58 -9.01
N LEU A 107 -5.38 -18.04 -8.36
CA LEU A 107 -4.03 -18.61 -8.41
C LEU A 107 -4.01 -20.05 -7.89
N LYS A 108 -4.70 -20.32 -6.77
CA LYS A 108 -4.80 -21.67 -6.21
C LYS A 108 -5.49 -22.63 -7.16
N LEU A 109 -6.62 -22.24 -7.75
CA LEU A 109 -7.37 -23.06 -8.72
C LEU A 109 -6.53 -23.40 -9.95
N ASN A 110 -5.68 -22.46 -10.38
CA ASN A 110 -4.82 -22.64 -11.54
C ASN A 110 -3.51 -23.39 -11.23
N GLY A 111 -3.28 -23.83 -9.99
CA GLY A 111 -2.02 -24.47 -9.59
C GLY A 111 -0.79 -23.56 -9.72
N SER A 112 -0.99 -22.23 -9.67
CA SER A 112 0.08 -21.25 -9.80
C SER A 112 0.98 -21.22 -8.56
N THR A 113 2.27 -21.00 -8.77
CA THR A 113 3.27 -20.80 -7.70
C THR A 113 3.52 -19.32 -7.35
N ASN A 114 2.82 -18.41 -8.02
CA ASN A 114 2.81 -16.98 -7.72
C ASN A 114 2.01 -16.68 -6.44
N MET A 115 2.32 -15.53 -5.83
CA MET A 115 1.74 -15.05 -4.58
C MET A 115 1.02 -13.72 -4.76
N VAL A 116 0.09 -13.45 -3.85
CA VAL A 116 -0.58 -12.15 -3.70
C VAL A 116 -0.03 -11.43 -2.47
N TYR A 117 0.43 -10.19 -2.65
CA TYR A 117 0.81 -9.27 -1.57
C TYR A 117 -0.30 -8.24 -1.39
N CYS A 118 -1.01 -8.29 -0.26
CA CYS A 118 -2.11 -7.39 0.05
C CYS A 118 -1.74 -6.45 1.20
N PHE A 119 -1.39 -5.21 0.88
CA PHE A 119 -1.07 -4.16 1.84
C PHE A 119 -2.33 -3.47 2.35
N VAL A 120 -2.43 -3.31 3.66
CA VAL A 120 -3.52 -2.63 4.35
C VAL A 120 -2.96 -1.70 5.43
N GLY A 121 -3.60 -0.55 5.63
CA GLY A 121 -3.31 0.32 6.78
C GLY A 121 -3.98 -0.20 8.06
N ASP A 122 -3.55 0.31 9.21
CA ASP A 122 -4.06 -0.07 10.53
C ASP A 122 -5.58 0.06 10.67
N GLY A 123 -6.19 1.19 10.30
CA GLY A 123 -7.65 1.32 10.30
C GLY A 123 -8.36 0.29 9.38
N ALA A 124 -7.81 0.02 8.20
CA ALA A 124 -8.38 -0.95 7.26
C ALA A 124 -8.23 -2.40 7.73
N TYR A 125 -7.18 -2.68 8.50
CA TYR A 125 -6.95 -4.00 9.08
C TYR A 125 -8.04 -4.37 10.08
N HIS A 126 -8.55 -3.42 10.87
CA HIS A 126 -9.61 -3.67 11.85
C HIS A 126 -11.02 -3.80 11.26
N CYS A 127 -11.23 -3.40 9.99
CA CYS A 127 -12.52 -3.57 9.33
C CYS A 127 -12.92 -5.05 9.20
N GLY A 128 -14.20 -5.34 9.42
CA GLY A 128 -14.77 -6.70 9.31
C GLY A 128 -14.45 -7.38 7.98
N LEU A 129 -14.56 -6.64 6.88
CA LEU A 129 -14.25 -7.14 5.53
C LEU A 129 -12.81 -7.68 5.41
N THR A 130 -11.81 -6.94 5.91
CA THR A 130 -10.41 -7.40 5.90
C THR A 130 -10.25 -8.62 6.82
N GLN A 131 -10.89 -8.63 7.99
CA GLN A 131 -10.80 -9.74 8.94
C GLN A 131 -11.41 -11.03 8.40
N GLU A 132 -12.55 -10.95 7.71
CA GLU A 132 -13.17 -12.07 7.02
C GLU A 132 -12.27 -12.62 5.92
N CYS A 133 -11.66 -11.74 5.12
CA CYS A 133 -10.71 -12.15 4.07
C CYS A 133 -9.49 -12.88 4.64
N ILE A 134 -8.87 -12.35 5.72
CA ILE A 134 -7.74 -13.00 6.40
C ILE A 134 -8.14 -14.39 6.92
N ARG A 135 -9.32 -14.48 7.55
CA ARG A 135 -9.80 -15.76 8.09
C ARG A 135 -10.07 -16.77 6.97
N TYR A 136 -10.72 -16.35 5.88
CA TYR A 136 -11.02 -17.20 4.74
C TYR A 136 -9.73 -17.68 4.05
N ALA A 137 -8.79 -16.78 3.80
CA ALA A 137 -7.48 -17.10 3.23
C ALA A 137 -6.74 -18.16 4.06
N SER A 138 -6.75 -18.02 5.39
CA SER A 138 -6.10 -19.00 6.27
C SER A 138 -6.83 -20.33 6.33
N GLY A 139 -8.16 -20.38 6.17
CA GLY A 139 -8.93 -21.62 6.23
C GLY A 139 -8.74 -22.48 4.99
N PHE A 140 -8.43 -21.85 3.86
CA PHE A 140 -8.22 -22.51 2.59
C PHE A 140 -6.75 -22.49 2.13
N ASP A 141 -5.81 -22.09 2.98
CA ASP A 141 -4.38 -21.98 2.64
C ASP A 141 -4.14 -21.32 1.28
N LEU A 142 -4.71 -20.13 1.09
CA LEU A 142 -4.58 -19.37 -0.15
C LEU A 142 -3.18 -18.75 -0.29
N PRO A 143 -2.67 -18.58 -1.53
CA PRO A 143 -1.37 -17.97 -1.81
C PRO A 143 -1.44 -16.43 -1.68
N ILE A 144 -1.77 -15.93 -0.49
CA ILE A 144 -1.85 -14.51 -0.16
C ILE A 144 -1.15 -14.20 1.15
N CYS A 145 -0.36 -13.13 1.12
CA CYS A 145 0.23 -12.51 2.30
C CYS A 145 -0.50 -11.18 2.56
N PHE A 146 -1.10 -11.05 3.74
CA PHE A 146 -1.59 -9.76 4.22
C PHE A 146 -0.48 -9.03 4.95
N ILE A 147 -0.26 -7.77 4.58
CA ILE A 147 0.78 -6.90 5.14
C ILE A 147 0.12 -5.68 5.76
N LEU A 148 0.28 -5.52 7.05
CA LEU A 148 -0.19 -4.37 7.81
C LEU A 148 0.90 -3.30 7.89
N GLU A 149 0.62 -2.15 7.27
CA GLU A 149 1.37 -0.92 7.39
C GLU A 149 0.86 -0.12 8.60
N ASP A 150 1.48 -0.30 9.77
CA ASP A 150 1.00 0.30 11.01
C ASP A 150 1.76 1.58 11.37
N ASN A 151 1.08 2.72 11.20
CA ASN A 151 1.59 4.02 11.69
C ASN A 151 0.93 4.48 12.98
N GLY A 152 0.11 3.64 13.61
CA GLY A 152 -0.64 3.95 14.82
C GLY A 152 -1.83 4.90 14.64
N LEU A 153 -2.16 5.31 13.40
CA LEU A 153 -3.19 6.32 13.12
C LEU A 153 -4.19 5.91 12.04
N THR A 154 -5.48 5.90 12.42
CA THR A 154 -6.59 5.88 11.46
C THR A 154 -6.93 7.31 11.06
N VAL A 155 -6.36 7.77 9.94
CA VAL A 155 -6.42 9.15 9.45
C VAL A 155 -5.70 10.13 10.39
N GLN A 156 -6.30 10.47 11.53
CA GLN A 156 -5.70 11.29 12.60
C GLN A 156 -5.93 10.72 13.99
N ALA A 157 -6.81 9.73 14.13
CA ALA A 157 -7.16 9.19 15.42
C ALA A 157 -6.24 8.03 15.80
N ASP A 158 -5.90 7.95 17.09
CA ASP A 158 -5.10 6.88 17.66
C ASP A 158 -5.80 5.53 17.47
N THR A 159 -5.17 4.64 16.70
CA THR A 159 -5.76 3.36 16.32
C THR A 159 -5.98 2.47 17.54
N GLN A 160 -5.05 2.46 18.51
CA GLN A 160 -5.17 1.63 19.70
C GLN A 160 -6.32 2.09 20.60
N LYS A 161 -6.56 3.40 20.70
CA LYS A 161 -7.70 3.94 21.46
C LYS A 161 -9.05 3.59 20.83
N ILE A 162 -9.13 3.54 19.50
CA ILE A 162 -10.39 3.22 18.79
C ILE A 162 -10.65 1.72 18.77
N TRP A 163 -9.62 0.92 18.45
CA TRP A 163 -9.78 -0.48 18.09
C TRP A 163 -9.24 -1.47 19.13
N GLY A 164 -8.51 -0.99 20.14
CA GLY A 164 -7.78 -1.83 21.08
C GLY A 164 -6.59 -2.57 20.45
N GLU A 165 -6.04 -3.54 21.18
CA GLU A 165 -4.98 -4.40 20.65
C GLU A 165 -5.53 -5.74 20.17
N ALA A 166 -5.32 -6.06 18.89
CA ALA A 166 -5.61 -7.38 18.33
C ALA A 166 -4.43 -7.87 17.49
N ARG A 167 -4.10 -9.17 17.63
CA ARG A 167 -3.08 -9.85 16.81
C ARG A 167 -3.70 -11.07 16.13
N ARG A 168 -3.40 -11.26 14.85
CA ARG A 168 -3.73 -12.46 14.09
C ARG A 168 -2.45 -13.18 13.68
N LYS A 169 -2.49 -14.51 13.66
CA LYS A 169 -1.43 -15.32 13.06
C LYS A 169 -1.47 -15.14 11.53
N LYS A 170 -0.33 -15.28 10.84
CA LYS A 170 -0.20 -15.19 9.35
C LYS A 170 -0.44 -13.80 8.73
N VAL A 171 -0.19 -12.71 9.47
CA VAL A 171 -0.16 -11.33 8.95
C VAL A 171 1.22 -10.75 9.23
N ILE A 172 1.88 -10.22 8.20
CA ILE A 172 3.13 -9.47 8.39
C ILE A 172 2.74 -8.08 8.86
N ARG A 173 3.35 -7.59 9.94
CA ARG A 173 3.14 -6.23 10.45
C ARG A 173 4.48 -5.55 10.59
N TYR A 174 4.59 -4.34 10.07
CA TYR A 174 5.68 -3.44 10.40
C TYR A 174 5.12 -2.14 10.98
N LYS A 175 5.90 -1.52 11.86
CA LYS A 175 5.55 -0.26 12.50
C LYS A 175 6.43 0.86 11.95
N TYR A 176 5.86 2.03 11.74
CA TYR A 176 6.60 3.22 11.31
C TYR A 176 5.95 4.50 11.85
N THR A 177 6.64 5.63 11.75
CA THR A 177 6.11 6.93 12.17
C THR A 177 5.84 7.80 10.95
N ARG A 178 4.58 8.14 10.70
CA ARG A 178 4.20 8.88 9.49
C ARG A 178 4.95 10.23 9.37
N LYS A 179 5.77 10.41 8.32
CA LYS A 179 6.47 11.67 8.00
C LYS A 179 5.52 12.78 7.52
N TYR A 180 4.56 12.43 6.67
CA TYR A 180 3.62 13.36 6.05
C TYR A 180 2.25 13.31 6.75
N PRO A 181 1.38 14.32 6.60
CA PRO A 181 -0.02 14.19 7.02
C PRO A 181 -0.73 13.05 6.26
N HIS A 182 -1.99 12.76 6.63
CA HIS A 182 -2.79 11.77 5.93
C HIS A 182 -2.83 12.03 4.42
N ALA A 183 -3.10 13.28 4.02
CA ALA A 183 -3.13 13.72 2.62
C ALA A 183 -2.32 15.01 2.44
N GLY A 184 -1.69 15.17 1.29
CA GLY A 184 -0.84 16.31 0.93
C GLY A 184 0.59 16.21 1.49
N SER A 185 1.35 17.30 1.39
CA SER A 185 2.72 17.40 1.90
C SER A 185 2.83 18.00 3.31
N GLY A 186 1.73 18.54 3.85
CA GLY A 186 1.70 19.33 5.09
C GLY A 186 1.79 20.83 4.86
N LYS A 187 2.03 21.28 3.62
CA LYS A 187 1.85 22.68 3.23
C LYS A 187 0.47 22.90 2.64
N TYR A 188 -0.10 24.06 2.94
CA TYR A 188 -1.31 24.52 2.28
C TYR A 188 -0.99 24.93 0.84
N VAL A 189 -1.74 24.40 -0.12
CA VAL A 189 -1.55 24.65 -1.55
C VAL A 189 -2.88 25.13 -2.12
N MET A 190 -2.84 26.24 -2.85
CA MET A 190 -3.97 26.77 -3.62
C MET A 190 -3.72 26.45 -5.09
N PHE A 191 -4.68 25.82 -5.77
CA PHE A 191 -4.57 25.44 -7.18
C PHE A 191 -5.90 25.56 -7.92
#